data_AF-A0A7S3KF07-F1
#
_entry.id   AF-A0A7S3KF07-F1
#
_cell.length_a   1.000
_cell.length_b   1.000
_cell.length_c   1.000
_cell.angle_alpha   90.00
_cell.angle_beta   90.00
_cell.angle_gamma   90.00
#
_symmetry.space_group_name_H-M   'P 1'
#
loop_
_entity.id
_entity.type
_entity.pdbx_description
1 polymer ?
#
loop_
_entity_poly.entity_id
_entity_poly.type
_entity_poly.pdbx_seq_one_letter_code
_entity_poly.pdbx_strand_id
1 'polypeptide(L)'
;TNIPPNESMDVAKKIKETYSYVCPDIAKEFAKYDQEPSKWIKQFEGVESVTKKPFTADVGYERFLGPEIFFNPEIASSDFLTPLPDIVDQVIQSSPIDTRRGLYKNIVLSGGSTMFKDFARRLQRDVKKVVDFRIKQSEDLSGGRLKSTPIDVNVVSHRMQ
;
A
#
# COMPACT_ATOMS: atom_id res chain seq x y z
N THR A 1 15.31 21.70 -2.37
CA THR A 1 15.58 20.59 -3.31
C THR A 1 16.16 21.16 -4.59
N ASN A 2 17.29 20.63 -5.08
CA ASN A 2 17.96 21.12 -6.29
C ASN A 2 17.54 20.33 -7.55
N ILE A 3 16.31 19.79 -7.57
CA ILE A 3 15.84 18.93 -8.66
C ILE A 3 15.54 19.81 -9.89
N PRO A 4 16.11 19.51 -11.07
CA PRO A 4 15.79 20.21 -12.31
C PRO A 4 14.29 20.12 -12.65
N PRO A 5 13.58 21.24 -12.88
CA PRO A 5 12.14 21.23 -13.11
C PRO A 5 11.70 20.36 -14.30
N ASN A 6 12.51 20.36 -15.36
CA ASN A 6 12.32 19.58 -16.59
C ASN A 6 12.44 18.05 -16.38
N GLU A 7 13.11 17.61 -15.31
CA GLU A 7 13.31 16.19 -14.99
C GLU A 7 12.54 15.74 -13.74
N SER A 8 11.76 16.64 -13.15
CA SER A 8 11.07 16.42 -11.86
C SER A 8 10.24 15.13 -11.83
N MET A 9 9.50 14.82 -12.90
CA MET A 9 8.66 13.62 -12.98
C MET A 9 9.47 12.33 -13.09
N ASP A 10 10.58 12.34 -13.83
CA ASP A 10 11.46 11.18 -13.97
C ASP A 10 12.23 10.91 -12.67
N VAL A 11 12.66 11.98 -12.00
CA VAL A 11 13.27 11.89 -10.67
C VAL A 11 12.27 11.35 -9.66
N ALA A 12 11.04 11.87 -9.64
CA ALA A 12 9.99 11.37 -8.76
C ALA A 12 9.69 9.89 -9.03
N LYS A 13 9.64 9.47 -10.29
CA LYS A 13 9.49 8.05 -10.67
C LYS A 13 10.63 7.20 -10.13
N LYS A 14 11.89 7.59 -10.33
CA LYS A 14 13.07 6.87 -9.82
C LYS A 14 13.07 6.79 -8.30
N ILE A 15 12.76 7.89 -7.62
CA ILE A 15 12.66 7.93 -6.16
C ILE A 15 11.58 6.96 -5.68
N LYS A 16 10.39 7.00 -6.30
CA LYS A 16 9.28 6.10 -6.00
C LYS A 16 9.66 4.63 -6.17
N GLU A 17 10.26 4.28 -7.31
CA GLU A 17 10.62 2.89 -7.64
C GLU A 17 11.77 2.37 -6.76
N THR A 18 12.67 3.25 -6.31
CA THR A 18 13.86 2.87 -5.54
C THR A 18 13.62 2.84 -4.03
N TYR A 19 12.92 3.84 -3.50
CA TYR A 19 12.89 4.09 -2.06
C TYR A 19 11.55 3.84 -1.39
N SER A 20 10.44 3.76 -2.15
CA SER A 20 9.11 3.65 -1.56
C SER A 20 8.77 2.23 -1.12
N TYR A 21 8.02 2.13 -0.03
CA TYR A 21 7.60 0.87 0.58
C TYR A 21 6.31 1.06 1.36
N VAL A 22 5.58 -0.02 1.57
CA VAL A 22 4.39 0.00 2.43
C VAL A 22 4.79 -0.34 3.86
N CYS A 23 4.41 0.51 4.81
CA CYS A 23 4.65 0.26 6.23
C CYS A 23 3.47 -0.49 6.88
N PRO A 24 3.66 -1.17 8.02
CA PRO A 24 2.57 -1.85 8.72
C PRO A 24 1.73 -0.91 9.59
N ASP A 25 2.31 0.18 10.09
CA ASP A 25 1.77 1.14 11.05
C ASP A 25 2.43 2.50 10.80
N ILE A 26 1.64 3.45 10.28
CA ILE A 26 2.13 4.76 9.86
C ILE A 26 2.64 5.62 11.04
N ALA A 27 1.97 5.55 12.20
CA ALA A 27 2.33 6.36 13.36
C ALA A 27 3.69 5.91 13.93
N LYS A 28 3.94 4.60 13.95
CA LYS A 28 5.25 4.06 14.33
C LYS A 28 6.33 4.40 13.31
N GLU A 29 6.00 4.40 12.03
CA GLU A 29 6.95 4.75 10.97
C GLU A 29 7.34 6.24 11.05
N PHE A 30 6.39 7.15 11.33
CA PHE A 30 6.69 8.56 11.61
C PHE A 30 7.62 8.71 12.81
N ALA A 31 7.27 8.13 13.97
CA ALA A 31 8.06 8.25 15.19
C ALA A 31 9.51 7.79 14.98
N LYS A 32 9.71 6.74 14.18
CA LYS A 32 11.04 6.22 13.81
C LYS A 32 11.85 7.21 12.99
N TYR A 33 11.24 7.92 12.04
CA TYR A 33 11.91 8.97 11.27
C TYR A 33 12.24 10.19 12.13
N ASP A 34 11.32 10.58 13.03
CA ASP A 34 11.50 11.73 13.92
C ASP A 34 12.62 11.49 14.95
N GLN A 35 12.74 10.25 15.45
CA GLN A 35 13.76 9.87 16.43
C GLN A 35 15.17 9.77 15.83
N GLU A 36 15.30 9.26 14.60
CA GLU A 36 16.59 9.06 13.93
C GLU A 36 16.62 9.60 12.48
N PRO A 37 16.46 10.92 12.24
CA PRO A 37 16.34 11.46 10.88
C PRO A 37 17.52 11.12 9.98
N SER A 38 18.74 11.21 10.50
CA SER A 38 19.99 10.93 9.77
C SER A 38 20.11 9.49 9.26
N LYS A 39 19.39 8.55 9.86
CA LYS A 39 19.38 7.13 9.47
C LYS A 39 18.32 6.84 8.41
N TRP A 40 17.17 7.51 8.52
CA TRP A 40 15.96 7.19 7.75
C TRP A 40 15.75 8.10 6.54
N ILE A 41 16.19 9.35 6.60
CA ILE A 41 16.27 10.23 5.42
C ILE A 41 17.41 9.74 4.55
N LYS A 42 17.12 9.48 3.27
CA LYS A 42 18.10 9.05 2.27
C LYS A 42 18.42 10.21 1.35
N GLN A 43 19.65 10.27 0.83
CA GLN A 43 19.93 11.17 -0.29
C GLN A 43 19.77 10.42 -1.61
N PHE A 44 18.97 11.00 -2.49
CA PHE A 44 19.00 10.70 -3.91
C PHE A 44 19.99 11.62 -4.60
N GLU A 45 20.91 11.03 -5.35
CA GLU A 45 21.88 11.77 -6.15
C GLU A 45 21.54 11.58 -7.63
N GLY A 46 21.62 12.67 -8.39
CA GLY A 46 21.36 12.67 -9.82
C GLY A 46 22.27 13.64 -10.55
N VAL A 47 22.32 13.52 -11.86
CA VAL A 47 23.04 14.46 -12.73
C VAL A 47 22.03 14.96 -13.76
N GLU A 48 21.88 16.27 -13.85
CA GLU A 48 20.98 16.89 -14.82
C GLU A 48 21.43 16.54 -16.25
N SER A 49 20.50 16.10 -17.09
CA SER A 49 20.82 15.60 -18.43
C SER A 49 21.35 16.69 -19.35
N VAL A 50 20.90 17.94 -19.16
CA VAL A 50 21.25 19.09 -20.00
C VAL A 50 22.54 19.75 -19.52
N THR A 51 22.55 20.27 -18.28
CA THR A 51 23.69 21.04 -17.76
C THR A 51 24.85 20.18 -17.28
N LYS A 52 24.61 18.86 -17.15
CA LYS A 52 25.54 17.88 -16.55
C LYS A 52 25.95 18.21 -15.11
N LYS A 53 25.22 19.09 -14.43
CA LYS A 53 25.47 19.42 -13.03
C LYS A 53 24.90 18.32 -12.12
N PRO A 54 25.65 17.92 -11.09
CA PRO A 54 25.11 17.04 -10.07
C PRO A 54 24.06 17.78 -9.24
N PHE A 55 23.04 17.06 -8.81
CA PHE A 55 22.06 17.53 -7.84
C PHE A 55 21.75 16.44 -6.83
N THR A 56 21.24 16.87 -5.68
CA THR A 56 20.80 15.97 -4.61
C THR A 56 19.40 16.33 -4.14
N ALA A 57 18.71 15.32 -3.62
CA ALA A 57 17.39 15.46 -3.02
C ALA A 57 17.29 14.54 -1.80
N ASP A 58 16.84 15.11 -0.68
CA ASP A 58 16.52 14.31 0.50
C ASP A 58 15.20 13.56 0.26
N VAL A 59 15.20 12.29 0.65
CA VAL A 59 14.09 11.36 0.51
C VAL A 59 13.67 10.84 1.88
N GLY A 60 12.56 11.36 2.39
CA GLY A 60 12.11 11.21 3.77
C GLY A 60 10.81 10.40 3.90
N TYR A 61 9.77 11.06 4.42
CA TYR A 61 8.47 10.44 4.75
C TYR A 61 7.71 9.98 3.49
N GLU A 62 7.93 10.59 2.34
CA GLU A 62 7.32 10.22 1.05
C GLU A 62 7.59 8.77 0.65
N ARG A 63 8.63 8.15 1.23
CA ARG A 63 8.96 6.74 1.04
C ARG A 63 7.80 5.84 1.46
N PHE A 64 7.13 6.14 2.58
CA PHE A 64 5.99 5.36 3.04
C PHE A 64 4.65 6.06 2.80
N LEU A 65 4.61 7.39 2.74
CA LEU A 65 3.38 8.13 2.46
C LEU A 65 2.88 7.95 1.02
N GLY A 66 3.78 7.86 0.04
CA GLY A 66 3.40 7.67 -1.36
C GLY A 66 2.53 6.42 -1.55
N PRO A 67 2.97 5.24 -1.08
CA PRO A 67 2.15 4.02 -1.12
C PRO A 67 0.97 4.00 -0.13
N GLU A 68 0.96 4.82 0.92
CA GLU A 68 -0.13 4.80 1.91
C GLU A 68 -1.46 5.29 1.33
N ILE A 69 -1.45 6.04 0.23
CA ILE A 69 -2.67 6.47 -0.47
C ILE A 69 -3.59 5.30 -0.86
N PHE A 70 -3.05 4.09 -1.06
CA PHE A 70 -3.86 2.91 -1.35
C PHE A 70 -4.60 2.37 -0.12
N PHE A 71 -4.14 2.71 1.09
CA PHE A 71 -4.66 2.16 2.34
C PHE A 71 -5.33 3.21 3.23
N ASN A 72 -4.96 4.48 3.09
CA ASN A 72 -5.58 5.65 3.73
C ASN A 72 -5.61 6.78 2.69
N PRO A 73 -6.53 6.74 1.71
CA PRO A 73 -6.57 7.72 0.61
C PRO A 73 -6.91 9.15 1.09
N GLU A 74 -7.50 9.29 2.28
CA GLU A 74 -7.83 10.58 2.90
C GLU A 74 -6.63 11.49 3.14
N ILE A 75 -5.40 10.94 3.15
CA ILE A 75 -4.17 11.72 3.27
C ILE A 75 -3.90 12.61 2.05
N ALA A 76 -4.52 12.30 0.91
CA ALA A 76 -4.27 12.96 -0.38
C ALA A 76 -5.52 13.55 -1.02
N SER A 77 -6.72 13.08 -0.66
CA SER A 77 -7.98 13.54 -1.25
C SER A 77 -9.10 13.57 -0.22
N SER A 78 -9.95 14.60 -0.26
CA SER A 78 -11.21 14.66 0.48
C SER A 78 -12.36 13.91 -0.21
N ASP A 79 -12.19 13.58 -1.48
CA ASP A 79 -13.28 13.09 -2.34
C ASP A 79 -13.21 11.58 -2.52
N PHE A 80 -11.99 11.03 -2.55
CA PHE A 80 -11.74 9.59 -2.67
C PHE A 80 -11.27 9.06 -1.32
N LEU A 81 -12.20 8.46 -0.56
CA LEU A 81 -11.95 8.05 0.83
C LEU A 81 -11.93 6.54 1.05
N THR A 82 -12.29 5.73 0.05
CA THR A 82 -12.39 4.27 0.20
C THR A 82 -11.03 3.60 0.02
N PRO A 83 -10.50 2.90 1.05
CA PRO A 83 -9.25 2.16 0.94
C PRO A 83 -9.32 0.99 -0.04
N LEU A 84 -8.18 0.62 -0.64
CA LEU A 84 -8.09 -0.52 -1.56
C LEU A 84 -8.58 -1.86 -0.96
N PRO A 85 -8.27 -2.23 0.30
CA PRO A 85 -8.79 -3.47 0.90
C PRO A 85 -10.32 -3.55 0.89
N ASP A 86 -10.99 -2.42 1.12
CA ASP A 86 -12.45 -2.35 1.17
C ASP A 86 -13.04 -2.49 -0.23
N ILE A 87 -12.41 -1.86 -1.24
CA ILE A 87 -12.81 -2.01 -2.64
C ILE A 87 -12.69 -3.49 -3.08
N VAL A 88 -11.57 -4.14 -2.76
CA VAL A 88 -11.35 -5.57 -3.07
C VAL A 88 -12.43 -6.43 -2.43
N ASP A 89 -12.72 -6.19 -1.15
CA ASP A 89 -13.76 -6.92 -0.43
C ASP A 89 -15.15 -6.69 -1.05
N GLN A 90 -15.52 -5.45 -1.36
CA GLN A 90 -16.80 -5.10 -1.99
C GLN A 90 -17.01 -5.79 -3.32
N VAL A 91 -15.99 -5.82 -4.19
CA VAL A 91 -16.04 -6.51 -5.49
C VAL A 91 -16.21 -8.02 -5.32
N ILE A 92 -15.53 -8.63 -4.34
CA ILE A 92 -15.72 -10.04 -4.04
C ILE A 92 -17.14 -10.28 -3.47
N GLN A 93 -17.64 -9.39 -2.62
CA GLN A 93 -19.00 -9.50 -2.08
C GLN A 93 -20.10 -9.28 -3.13
N SER A 94 -19.85 -8.53 -4.20
CA SER A 94 -20.79 -8.41 -5.32
C SER A 94 -20.83 -9.65 -6.21
N SER A 95 -19.87 -10.56 -6.07
CA SER A 95 -19.83 -11.83 -6.82
C SER A 95 -20.78 -12.89 -6.22
N PRO A 96 -21.20 -13.90 -6.99
CA PRO A 96 -22.01 -15.03 -6.50
C PRO A 96 -21.38 -15.72 -5.27
N ILE A 97 -22.21 -16.09 -4.30
CA ILE A 97 -21.77 -16.55 -2.96
C ILE A 97 -20.82 -17.75 -2.99
N ASP A 98 -21.05 -18.67 -3.92
CA ASP A 98 -20.28 -19.87 -4.18
C ASP A 98 -18.87 -19.59 -4.69
N THR A 99 -18.66 -18.45 -5.36
CA THR A 99 -17.35 -18.05 -5.90
C THR A 99 -16.47 -17.31 -4.89
N ARG A 100 -17.06 -16.63 -3.90
CA ARG A 100 -16.35 -15.66 -3.03
C ARG A 100 -15.15 -16.25 -2.32
N ARG A 101 -15.29 -17.45 -1.76
CA ARG A 101 -14.19 -18.16 -1.08
C ARG A 101 -13.01 -18.41 -2.02
N GLY A 102 -13.31 -18.80 -3.27
CA GLY A 102 -12.30 -18.97 -4.31
C GLY A 102 -11.60 -17.65 -4.63
N LEU A 103 -12.33 -16.55 -4.72
CA LEU A 103 -11.76 -15.23 -5.02
C LEU A 103 -10.84 -14.71 -3.90
N TYR A 104 -11.24 -14.82 -2.63
CA TYR A 104 -10.38 -14.42 -1.50
C TYR A 104 -9.06 -15.20 -1.44
N LYS A 105 -9.11 -16.50 -1.79
CA LYS A 105 -7.93 -17.37 -1.81
C LYS A 105 -6.99 -17.08 -3.00
N ASN A 106 -7.45 -16.39 -4.02
CA ASN A 106 -6.73 -16.22 -5.29
C ASN A 106 -6.70 -14.76 -5.74
N ILE A 107 -6.24 -13.85 -4.86
CA ILE A 107 -6.01 -12.46 -5.23
C ILE A 107 -4.62 -12.36 -5.88
N VAL A 108 -4.57 -11.97 -7.15
CA VAL A 108 -3.32 -11.84 -7.92
C VAL A 108 -3.02 -10.37 -8.16
N LEU A 109 -1.81 -9.94 -7.82
CA LEU A 109 -1.34 -8.59 -8.05
C LEU A 109 -0.57 -8.47 -9.36
N SER A 110 -0.94 -7.43 -10.12
CA SER A 110 -0.29 -7.07 -11.37
C SER A 110 -0.14 -5.55 -11.48
N GLY A 111 0.86 -5.11 -12.26
CA GLY A 111 1.15 -3.70 -12.52
C GLY A 111 2.17 -3.08 -11.55
N GLY A 112 2.87 -2.05 -12.03
CA GLY A 112 4.02 -1.45 -11.34
C GLY A 112 3.72 -0.89 -9.95
N SER A 113 2.53 -0.35 -9.72
CA SER A 113 2.15 0.18 -8.38
C SER A 113 2.00 -0.91 -7.32
N THR A 114 1.75 -2.16 -7.72
CA THR A 114 1.69 -3.29 -6.77
C THR A 114 3.07 -3.83 -6.39
N MET A 115 4.13 -3.30 -7.01
CA MET A 115 5.52 -3.69 -6.78
C MET A 115 6.17 -3.00 -5.59
N PHE A 116 5.48 -2.09 -4.91
CA PHE A 116 5.98 -1.53 -3.67
C PHE A 116 6.32 -2.65 -2.69
N LYS A 117 7.47 -2.51 -2.03
CA LYS A 117 7.89 -3.48 -1.02
C LYS A 117 6.80 -3.62 0.05
N ASP A 118 6.50 -4.87 0.42
CA ASP A 118 5.51 -5.26 1.42
C ASP A 118 4.02 -4.97 1.07
N PHE A 119 3.72 -4.50 -0.15
CA PHE A 119 2.34 -4.20 -0.59
C PHE A 119 1.41 -5.41 -0.51
N ALA A 120 1.81 -6.55 -1.08
CA ALA A 120 1.02 -7.78 -1.06
C ALA A 120 0.68 -8.24 0.37
N ARG A 121 1.67 -8.16 1.27
CA ARG A 121 1.51 -8.52 2.68
C ARG A 121 0.53 -7.59 3.39
N ARG A 122 0.64 -6.27 3.17
CA ARG A 122 -0.28 -5.28 3.74
C ARG A 122 -1.71 -5.52 3.25
N LEU A 123 -1.90 -5.68 1.94
CA LEU A 123 -3.21 -5.90 1.34
C LEU A 123 -3.84 -7.19 1.86
N GLN A 124 -3.09 -8.30 1.91
CA GLN A 124 -3.60 -9.56 2.45
C GLN A 124 -4.08 -9.42 3.89
N ARG A 125 -3.26 -8.79 4.74
CA ARG A 125 -3.58 -8.56 6.15
C ARG A 125 -4.84 -7.73 6.30
N ASP A 126 -4.96 -6.65 5.54
CA ASP A 126 -6.06 -5.71 5.70
C ASP A 126 -7.36 -6.26 5.11
N VAL A 127 -7.32 -6.95 3.97
CA VAL A 127 -8.49 -7.69 3.44
C VAL A 127 -8.92 -8.79 4.43
N LYS A 128 -7.98 -9.55 5.01
CA LYS A 128 -8.31 -10.56 6.03
C LYS A 128 -9.01 -9.95 7.24
N LYS A 129 -8.57 -8.78 7.71
CA LYS A 129 -9.23 -8.07 8.81
C LYS A 129 -10.66 -7.68 8.47
N VAL A 130 -10.91 -7.14 7.27
CA VAL A 130 -12.26 -6.78 6.81
C VAL A 130 -13.18 -8.00 6.79
N VAL A 131 -12.67 -9.12 6.23
CA VAL A 131 -13.41 -10.37 6.15
C VAL A 131 -13.72 -10.95 7.54
N ASP A 132 -12.73 -10.99 8.43
CA ASP A 132 -12.89 -11.50 9.80
C ASP A 132 -13.86 -10.64 10.61
N PHE A 133 -13.79 -9.33 10.46
CA PHE A 133 -14.72 -8.40 11.10
C PHE A 133 -16.16 -8.67 10.65
N ARG A 134 -16.40 -8.83 9.35
CA ARG A 134 -17.74 -9.16 8.82
C ARG A 134 -18.25 -10.52 9.31
N ILE A 135 -17.38 -11.53 9.35
CA ILE A 135 -17.74 -12.85 9.88
C ILE A 135 -18.16 -12.72 11.35
N LYS A 136 -17.31 -12.11 12.17
CA LYS A 136 -17.60 -11.90 13.59
C LYS A 136 -18.90 -11.15 13.81
N GLN A 137 -19.13 -10.07 13.06
CA GLN A 137 -20.38 -9.30 13.13
C GLN A 137 -21.61 -10.16 12.80
N SER A 138 -21.52 -11.03 11.80
CA SER A 138 -22.61 -11.96 11.44
C SER A 138 -22.88 -12.99 12.55
N GLU A 139 -21.83 -13.52 13.19
CA GLU A 139 -21.95 -14.47 14.30
C GLU A 139 -22.58 -13.83 15.54
N ASP A 140 -22.13 -12.62 15.88
CA ASP A 140 -22.65 -11.82 17.00
C ASP A 140 -24.14 -11.52 16.80
N LEU A 141 -24.55 -11.08 15.60
CA LEU A 141 -25.95 -10.83 15.25
C LEU A 141 -26.82 -12.09 15.29
N SER A 142 -26.21 -13.27 15.08
CA SER A 142 -26.90 -14.57 15.15
C SER A 142 -27.01 -15.11 16.58
N GLY A 143 -26.51 -14.38 17.59
CA GLY A 143 -26.42 -14.84 18.97
C GLY A 143 -25.58 -16.11 19.11
N GLY A 144 -24.55 -16.26 18.27
CA GLY A 144 -23.67 -17.44 18.24
C GLY A 144 -24.31 -18.73 17.70
N ARG A 145 -25.55 -18.67 17.18
CA ARG A 145 -26.23 -19.83 16.60
C ARG A 145 -25.65 -20.27 15.26
N LEU A 146 -25.09 -19.33 14.51
CA LEU A 146 -24.38 -19.59 13.27
C LEU A 146 -22.88 -19.46 13.55
N LYS A 147 -22.13 -20.53 13.30
CA LYS A 147 -20.67 -20.51 13.23
C LYS A 147 -20.24 -20.53 11.78
N SER A 148 -19.53 -19.49 11.36
CA SER A 148 -19.06 -19.38 9.99
C SER A 148 -17.68 -20.03 9.87
N THR A 149 -17.46 -20.80 8.81
CA THR A 149 -16.10 -21.29 8.51
C THR A 149 -15.21 -20.10 8.15
N PRO A 150 -14.00 -20.00 8.74
CA PRO A 150 -13.02 -18.99 8.37
C PRO A 150 -12.80 -18.92 6.87
N ILE A 151 -12.54 -17.71 6.36
CA ILE A 151 -12.20 -17.48 4.97
C ILE A 151 -10.70 -17.22 4.89
N ASP A 152 -10.00 -18.04 4.11
CA ASP A 152 -8.60 -17.83 3.79
C ASP A 152 -8.47 -16.69 2.79
N VAL A 153 -7.58 -15.75 3.08
CA VAL A 153 -7.21 -14.66 2.16
C VAL A 153 -5.76 -14.85 1.78
N ASN A 154 -5.51 -14.94 0.47
CA ASN A 154 -4.17 -15.12 -0.06
C ASN A 154 -3.95 -14.18 -1.24
N VAL A 155 -2.91 -13.35 -1.12
CA VAL A 155 -2.51 -12.35 -2.11
C VAL A 155 -1.16 -12.76 -2.67
N VAL A 156 -1.13 -13.05 -3.96
CA VAL A 156 0.07 -13.48 -4.68
C VAL A 156 0.57 -12.32 -5.53
N SER A 157 1.85 -11.99 -5.39
CA SER A 157 2.55 -11.08 -6.31
C SER A 157 3.64 -11.84 -7.07
N HIS A 158 3.82 -11.48 -8.34
CA HIS A 158 4.98 -11.91 -9.09
C HIS A 158 6.19 -11.05 -8.73
N ARG A 159 7.38 -11.67 -8.68
CA ARG A 159 8.63 -10.91 -8.50
C ARG A 159 8.92 -10.10 -9.76
N MET A 160 9.63 -8.98 -9.57
CA MET A 160 10.12 -8.14 -10.65
C MET A 160 10.97 -9.01 -11.58
N GLN A 161 10.57 -9.11 -12.85
CA GLN A 161 11.34 -9.77 -13.90
C GLN A 161 12.49 -8.86 -14.34
#